data_AF-A0A8S0H5B9-F1
#
_entry.id   AF-A0A8S0H5B9-F1
#
_cell.length_a   1.000
_cell.length_b   1.000
_cell.length_c   1.000
_cell.angle_alpha   90.00
_cell.angle_beta   90.00
_cell.angle_gamma   90.00
#
_symmetry.space_group_name_H-M   'P 1'
#
loop_
_entity.id
_entity.type
_entity.pdbx_description
1 polymer ?
#
loop_
_entity_poly.entity_id
_entity_poly.type
_entity_poly.pdbx_seq_one_letter_code
_entity_poly.pdbx_strand_id
1 'polypeptide(L)' 'MPAVLTDQELLRYSRQILLQHVDIDGQLRLKESRVLIVGLGGLGAPAALYLAAAGLVSCTWPTSTAWT' A
#
# COMPACT_ATOMS: atom_id res chain seq x y z
N MET A 1 16.49 4.47 -4.06
CA MET A 1 16.94 3.51 -3.03
C MET A 1 16.18 2.24 -3.33
N PRO A 2 16.81 1.15 -3.80
CA PRO A 2 16.06 -0.05 -4.16
C PRO A 2 15.31 -0.53 -2.92
N ALA A 3 13.98 -0.67 -3.02
CA ALA A 3 13.13 -0.99 -1.89
C ALA A 3 13.25 -2.46 -1.46
N VAL A 4 14.35 -2.83 -0.82
CA VAL A 4 14.54 -4.18 -0.27
C VAL A 4 13.44 -4.47 0.76
N LEU A 5 12.74 -5.60 0.66
CA LEU A 5 11.82 -6.07 1.70
C LEU A 5 12.64 -6.50 2.92
N THR A 6 12.33 -5.95 4.08
CA THR A 6 12.93 -6.40 5.35
C THR A 6 12.35 -7.76 5.76
N ASP A 7 13.08 -8.57 6.54
CA ASP A 7 12.63 -9.90 7.00
C ASP A 7 11.23 -9.87 7.66
N GLN A 8 10.91 -8.81 8.40
CA GLN A 8 9.59 -8.64 9.00
C GLN A 8 8.47 -8.41 7.97
N GLU A 9 8.76 -7.68 6.88
CA GLU A 9 7.82 -7.47 5.78
C GLU A 9 7.66 -8.75 4.95
N LEU A 10 8.75 -9.49 4.75
CA LEU A 10 8.74 -10.81 4.09
C LEU A 10 7.84 -11.81 4.82
N LEU A 11 7.92 -11.85 6.16
CA LEU A 11 7.03 -12.66 7.00
C LEU A 11 5.57 -12.18 6.94
N ARG A 12 5.34 -10.85 6.94
CA ARG A 12 4.00 -10.25 6.88
C ARG A 12 3.31 -10.49 5.55
N TYR A 13 4.05 -10.41 4.43
CA TYR A 13 3.53 -10.53 3.08
C TYR A 13 3.75 -11.92 2.45
N SER A 14 4.28 -12.90 3.20
CA SER A 14 4.58 -14.25 2.65
C SER A 14 3.40 -14.90 1.93
N ARG A 15 2.18 -14.73 2.45
CA ARG A 15 0.95 -15.24 1.83
C ARG A 15 0.59 -14.55 0.51
N GLN A 16 0.95 -13.28 0.37
CA GLN A 16 0.74 -12.52 -0.86
C GLN A 16 1.85 -12.84 -1.88
N ILE A 17 3.09 -13.02 -1.42
CA ILE A 17 4.25 -13.39 -2.25
C ILE A 17 4.10 -14.77 -2.89
N LEU A 18 3.42 -15.71 -2.21
CA LEU A 18 3.13 -17.05 -2.73
C LEU A 18 2.14 -17.05 -3.92
N LEU A 19 1.45 -15.94 -4.20
CA LEU A 19 0.58 -15.84 -5.38
C LEU A 19 1.44 -15.56 -6.61
N GLN A 20 1.31 -16.40 -7.65
CA GLN A 20 2.14 -16.35 -8.85
C GLN A 20 2.12 -15.01 -9.62
N HIS A 21 1.16 -14.12 -9.33
CA HIS A 21 1.03 -12.80 -9.96
C HIS A 21 1.55 -11.65 -9.08
N VAL A 22 1.79 -11.90 -7.79
CA VAL A 22 2.22 -10.91 -6.79
C VAL A 22 3.46 -11.47 -6.08
N ASP A 23 4.46 -11.86 -6.88
CA ASP A 23 5.75 -12.32 -6.35
C ASP A 23 6.51 -11.17 -5.68
N ILE A 24 7.74 -11.41 -5.22
CA ILE A 24 8.63 -10.43 -4.58
C ILE A 24 8.75 -9.14 -5.41
N ASP A 25 8.86 -9.25 -6.74
CA ASP A 25 8.93 -8.10 -7.66
C ASP A 25 7.65 -7.26 -7.66
N GLY A 26 6.48 -7.90 -7.53
CA GLY A 26 5.19 -7.21 -7.42
C GLY A 26 5.12 -6.39 -6.14
N GLN A 27 5.63 -6.95 -5.04
CA GLN A 27 5.62 -6.29 -3.74
C GLN A 27 6.66 -5.18 -3.61
N LEU A 28 7.82 -5.33 -4.25
CA LEU A 28 8.77 -4.24 -4.44
C LEU A 28 8.16 -3.08 -5.23
N ARG A 29 7.45 -3.38 -6.33
CA ARG A 29 6.74 -2.35 -7.12
C ARG A 29 5.67 -1.64 -6.32
N LEU A 30 4.86 -2.36 -5.53
CA LEU A 30 3.85 -1.77 -4.66
C LEU A 30 4.46 -0.88 -3.57
N LYS A 31 5.60 -1.29 -3.02
CA LYS A 31 6.34 -0.52 -2.01
C LYS A 31 6.91 0.79 -2.57
N GLU A 32 7.37 0.80 -3.82
CA GLU A 32 7.82 2.02 -4.51
C GLU A 32 6.66 2.87 -5.08
N SER A 33 5.48 2.26 -5.24
CA SER A 33 4.29 2.95 -5.75
C SER A 33 3.75 3.97 -4.74
N ARG A 34 3.26 5.09 -5.26
CA ARG A 34 2.56 6.12 -4.48
C ARG A 34 1.19 6.35 -5.09
N VAL A 35 0.15 6.28 -4.26
CA VAL A 35 -1.23 6.45 -4.70
C VAL A 35 -1.81 7.68 -4.03
N LEU A 36 -2.33 8.60 -4.84
CA LEU A 36 -3.08 9.77 -4.39
C LEU A 36 -4.56 9.42 -4.41
N ILE A 37 -5.21 9.43 -3.26
CA ILE A 37 -6.65 9.19 -3.15
C ILE A 37 -7.35 10.54 -3.00
N VAL A 38 -8.03 10.98 -4.06
CA VAL A 38 -8.77 12.25 -4.05
C VAL A 38 -10.16 12.00 -3.47
N GLY A 39 -10.33 12.36 -2.19
CA GLY A 39 -11.59 12.26 -1.46
C GLY A 39 -11.76 10.94 -0.70
N LEU A 40 -11.69 11.00 0.63
CA LEU A 40 -12.01 9.89 1.53
C LEU A 40 -13.51 9.86 1.90
N GLY A 41 -14.37 9.78 0.88
CA GLY A 41 -15.80 9.51 1.06
C GLY A 41 -16.10 8.00 1.14
N GLY A 42 -17.36 7.61 0.92
CA GLY A 42 -17.80 6.20 1.01
C GLY A 42 -17.06 5.20 0.10
N LEU A 43 -16.40 5.67 -0.97
CA LEU A 43 -15.60 4.84 -1.87
C LEU A 43 -14.09 4.95 -1.60
N GLY A 44 -13.62 6.13 -1.16
CA GLY A 44 -12.21 6.38 -0.89
C GLY A 44 -11.70 5.71 0.38
N ALA A 45 -12.55 5.61 1.42
CA ALA A 45 -12.21 4.97 2.69
C ALA A 45 -11.91 3.45 2.56
N PRO A 46 -12.75 2.62 1.93
CA PRO A 46 -12.43 1.20 1.73
C PRO A 46 -11.27 1.01 0.74
N ALA A 47 -11.19 1.83 -0.32
CA ALA A 47 -10.08 1.75 -1.27
C ALA A 47 -8.72 2.02 -0.59
N ALA A 48 -8.65 3.04 0.28
CA ALA A 48 -7.45 3.34 1.05
C ALA A 48 -7.04 2.18 1.98
N LEU A 49 -8.01 1.55 2.64
CA LEU A 49 -7.77 0.40 3.53
C LEU A 49 -7.18 -0.79 2.78
N TYR A 50 -7.73 -1.15 1.62
CA TYR A 50 -7.20 -2.27 0.82
C TYR A 50 -5.83 -1.97 0.25
N LEU A 51 -5.59 -0.73 -0.19
CA LEU A 51 -4.30 -0.28 -0.70
C LEU A 51 -3.22 -0.30 0.41
N ALA A 52 -3.55 0.16 1.62
CA ALA A 52 -2.65 0.07 2.76
C ALA A 52 -2.35 -1.38 3.16
N ALA A 53 -3.36 -2.26 3.14
CA ALA A 53 -3.19 -3.69 3.42
C ALA A 53 -2.35 -4.43 2.36
N ALA A 54 -2.36 -3.95 1.11
CA ALA A 54 -1.54 -4.46 0.03
C ALA A 54 -0.05 -4.06 0.13
N GLY A 55 0.32 -3.13 1.01
CA GLY A 55 1.72 -2.73 1.24
C GLY A 55 2.13 -1.40 0.61
N LEU A 56 1.17 -0.53 0.27
CA LEU A 56 1.48 0.84 -0.15
C LEU A 56 2.00 1.69 1.02
N VAL A 57 3.14 2.34 0.82
CA VAL A 57 3.84 3.11 1.86
C VAL A 57 3.28 4.52 2.05
N SER A 58 2.71 5.11 1.00
CA SER A 58 2.24 6.50 1.03
C SER A 58 0.90 6.64 0.32
N CYS A 59 -0.14 6.75 1.13
CA CYS A 59 -1.46 7.18 0.71
C CYS A 59 -1.64 8.60 1.23
N THR A 60 -1.55 9.59 0.34
CA THR A 60 -1.90 10.97 0.68
C THR A 60 -3.34 11.22 0.24
N TRP A 61 -4.17 11.69 1.15
CA TRP A 61 -5.49 12.18 0.83
C TRP A 61 -5.48 13.70 1.08
N PRO A 62 -5.78 14.52 0.07
CA PRO A 62 -5.92 15.95 0.27
C PRO A 62 -7.28 16.18 0.93
N THR A 63 -7.36 16.03 2.24
CA THR A 63 -8.45 16.64 3.02
C THR A 63 -7.87 17.87 3.68
N SER A 64 -8.34 19.05 3.27
CA SER A 64 -7.97 20.36 3.81
C SER A 64 -8.41 20.59 5.27
N THR A 65 -8.76 19.56 6.02
CA THR A 65 -9.27 19.69 7.37
C THR A 65 -8.53 18.72 8.27
N ALA A 66 -7.36 19.17 8.72
CA ALA A 66 -6.81 18.70 9.98
C ALA A 66 -7.82 19.04 11.07
N TRP A 67 -8.37 18.00 11.71
CA TRP A 67 -9.00 18.06 13.03
C TRP A 67 -9.90 19.27 13.32
N THR A 68 -11.18 19.14 12.97
CA THR A 68 -12.29 19.76 13.73
C THR A 68 -13.35 18.70 13.97
#